data_AF-A0A833RYE3-F1
#
_entry.id   AF-A0A833RYE3-F1
#
_cell.length_a   1.000
_cell.length_b   1.000
_cell.length_c   1.000
_cell.angle_alpha   90.00
_cell.angle_beta   90.00
_cell.angle_gamma   90.00
#
_symmetry.space_group_name_H-M   'P 1'
#
loop_
_entity.id
_entity.type
_entity.pdbx_description
1 polymer ?
#
loop_
_entity_poly.entity_id
_entity_poly.type
_entity_poly.pdbx_seq_one_letter_code
_entity_poly.pdbx_strand_id
1 'polypeptide(L)'
;MYENLFKSPLHRVFVYGTLKRGEPNHSLIQDTSNGYAKFLGLGKTTIPYPLIIATHYNIPFLLKKPGFGHHVFGEVYDVDTQMLKKLDELEEHPTFYERSEENVLIAPEAKAKASTNFDTISTLTKVWIYFLPRFRASLLESPMYSSYSNEGSHGLKYCEKYVRDSSYDHRRERGEYSKAGRPALTKLFCIKHDALPPHHQIGHEYCEFR
;
A
#
# COMPACT_ATOMS: atom_id res chain seq x y z
N MET A 1 -18.27 12.82 30.85
CA MET A 1 -17.76 12.26 29.57
C MET A 1 -16.42 12.84 29.12
N TYR A 2 -15.95 13.98 29.65
CA TYR A 2 -14.66 14.58 29.25
C TYR A 2 -13.42 14.08 30.03
N GLU A 3 -13.60 13.34 31.13
CA GLU A 3 -12.46 12.90 31.97
C GLU A 3 -11.58 11.79 31.36
N ASN A 4 -12.05 11.10 30.31
CA ASN A 4 -11.26 10.03 29.68
C ASN A 4 -10.34 10.51 28.54
N LEU A 5 -10.53 11.74 28.03
CA LEU A 5 -9.67 12.32 26.97
C LEU A 5 -8.25 12.66 27.46
N PHE A 6 -8.06 12.84 28.76
CA PHE A 6 -6.74 13.04 29.36
C PHE A 6 -6.03 11.73 29.75
N LYS A 7 -6.75 10.59 29.74
CA LYS A 7 -6.19 9.27 30.10
C LYS A 7 -5.59 8.52 28.92
N SER A 8 -5.99 8.83 27.69
CA SER A 8 -5.36 8.32 26.48
C SER A 8 -5.30 9.42 25.42
N PRO A 9 -4.11 9.74 24.87
CA PRO A 9 -4.04 10.61 23.71
C PRO A 9 -4.85 10.00 22.56
N LEU A 10 -5.53 10.87 21.81
CA LEU A 10 -6.14 10.48 20.55
C LEU A 10 -5.09 10.51 19.46
N HIS A 11 -5.14 9.49 18.61
CA HIS A 11 -4.29 9.32 17.45
C HIS A 11 -5.13 9.46 16.20
N ARG A 12 -4.61 10.17 15.22
CA ARG A 12 -5.31 10.30 13.94
C ARG A 12 -4.79 9.26 12.97
N VAL A 13 -5.67 8.43 12.44
CA VAL A 13 -5.33 7.34 11.52
C VAL A 13 -6.04 7.58 10.20
N PHE A 14 -5.31 7.42 9.10
CA PHE A 14 -5.87 7.42 7.75
C PHE A 14 -5.92 6.00 7.22
N VAL A 15 -7.13 5.57 6.85
CA VAL A 15 -7.41 4.24 6.32
C VAL A 15 -7.79 4.34 4.84
N TYR A 16 -7.16 3.52 4.01
CA TYR A 16 -7.32 3.55 2.55
C TYR A 16 -7.87 2.24 1.98
N GLY A 17 -7.82 1.15 2.74
CA GLY A 17 -8.17 -0.21 2.30
C GLY A 17 -9.42 -0.77 2.99
N THR A 18 -9.33 -2.02 3.46
CA THR A 18 -10.46 -2.80 3.98
C THR A 18 -11.11 -2.26 5.25
N LEU A 19 -10.51 -1.25 5.90
CA LEU A 19 -10.99 -0.63 7.13
C LEU A 19 -11.98 0.53 6.88
N LYS A 20 -12.11 1.00 5.63
CA LYS A 20 -13.06 2.06 5.28
C LYS A 20 -14.51 1.61 5.46
N ARG A 21 -15.44 2.56 5.63
CA ARG A 21 -16.89 2.28 5.67
C ARG A 21 -17.33 1.50 4.44
N GLY A 22 -18.08 0.42 4.68
CA GLY A 22 -18.57 -0.47 3.62
C GLY A 22 -17.57 -1.53 3.17
N GLU A 23 -16.36 -1.53 3.72
CA GLU A 23 -15.34 -2.54 3.42
C GLU A 23 -15.28 -3.66 4.48
N PRO A 24 -14.72 -4.84 4.17
CA PRO A 24 -14.89 -6.05 4.99
C PRO A 24 -14.42 -5.94 6.45
N ASN A 25 -13.35 -5.21 6.72
CA ASN A 25 -12.77 -5.11 8.06
C ASN A 25 -13.29 -3.89 8.86
N HIS A 26 -14.29 -3.17 8.35
CA HIS A 26 -14.80 -1.96 9.01
C HIS A 26 -15.39 -2.22 10.41
N SER A 27 -15.90 -3.43 10.65
CA SER A 27 -16.46 -3.85 11.95
C SER A 27 -15.46 -3.68 13.10
N LEU A 28 -14.16 -3.82 12.85
CA LEU A 28 -13.13 -3.65 13.88
C LEU A 28 -13.07 -2.22 14.43
N ILE A 29 -13.22 -1.21 13.57
CA ILE A 29 -13.23 0.22 13.95
C ILE A 29 -14.57 0.59 14.61
N GLN A 30 -15.67 -0.05 14.23
CA GLN A 30 -16.98 0.20 14.81
C GLN A 30 -17.18 -0.43 16.19
N ASP A 31 -16.50 -1.53 16.47
CA ASP A 31 -16.62 -2.27 17.72
C ASP A 31 -16.03 -1.48 18.89
N THR A 32 -16.91 -0.93 19.72
CA THR A 32 -16.54 -0.13 20.90
C THR A 32 -15.78 -0.92 21.96
N SER A 33 -15.77 -2.26 21.91
CA SER A 33 -14.95 -3.09 22.79
C SER A 33 -13.46 -3.07 22.41
N ASN A 34 -13.14 -2.70 21.17
CA ASN A 34 -11.76 -2.54 20.67
C ASN A 34 -11.17 -1.17 21.03
N GLY A 35 -11.99 -0.22 21.49
CA GLY A 35 -11.59 1.13 21.88
C GLY A 35 -12.47 2.21 21.23
N TYR A 36 -12.07 3.46 21.40
CA TYR A 36 -12.75 4.59 20.79
C TYR A 36 -12.27 4.83 19.36
N ALA A 37 -13.21 5.05 18.44
CA ALA A 37 -12.95 5.56 17.10
C ALA A 37 -14.04 6.56 16.67
N LYS A 38 -13.62 7.68 16.08
CA LYS A 38 -14.51 8.71 15.55
C LYS A 38 -14.10 9.11 14.15
N PHE A 39 -15.03 8.95 13.20
CA PHE A 39 -14.85 9.44 11.85
C PHE A 39 -14.77 10.97 11.82
N LEU A 40 -13.76 11.50 11.14
CA LEU A 40 -13.53 12.93 10.97
C LEU A 40 -13.89 13.43 9.57
N GLY A 41 -13.69 12.60 8.54
CA GLY A 41 -13.91 13.01 7.17
C GLY A 41 -13.17 12.16 6.15
N LEU A 42 -13.28 12.58 4.90
CA LEU A 42 -12.55 11.99 3.79
C LEU A 42 -11.13 12.56 3.76
N GLY A 43 -10.17 11.72 3.42
CA GLY A 43 -8.75 12.07 3.33
C GLY A 43 -8.21 11.87 1.92
N LYS A 44 -7.19 12.65 1.55
CA LYS A 44 -6.38 12.47 0.34
C LYS A 44 -4.90 12.63 0.69
N THR A 45 -4.04 11.71 0.28
CA THR A 45 -2.59 11.86 0.50
C THR A 45 -2.05 13.08 -0.23
N THR A 46 -1.13 13.82 0.40
CA THR A 46 -0.49 15.01 -0.19
C THR A 46 0.59 14.65 -1.20
N ILE A 47 1.18 13.46 -1.05
CA ILE A 47 2.17 12.88 -1.94
C ILE A 47 1.53 11.64 -2.59
N PRO A 48 1.81 11.34 -3.86
CA PRO A 48 1.32 10.12 -4.48
C PRO A 48 2.05 8.87 -3.94
N TYR A 49 1.29 7.79 -3.78
CA TYR A 49 1.78 6.48 -3.40
C TYR A 49 1.19 5.38 -4.30
N PRO A 50 1.89 4.24 -4.47
CA PRO A 50 1.35 3.10 -5.19
C PRO A 50 0.40 2.34 -4.27
N LEU A 51 -0.90 2.47 -4.51
CA LEU A 51 -1.91 1.59 -3.93
C LEU A 51 -2.24 0.51 -4.96
N ILE A 52 -1.95 -0.74 -4.62
CA ILE A 52 -2.19 -1.90 -5.48
C ILE A 52 -3.09 -2.90 -4.78
N ILE A 53 -3.72 -3.77 -5.55
CA ILE A 53 -4.39 -4.97 -5.04
C ILE A 53 -3.52 -6.15 -5.47
N ALA A 54 -3.02 -6.91 -4.50
CA ALA A 54 -2.08 -7.99 -4.79
C ALA A 54 -2.37 -9.24 -3.94
N THR A 55 -1.56 -10.28 -4.15
CA THR A 55 -1.66 -11.63 -3.57
C THR A 55 -2.87 -12.42 -4.04
N HIS A 56 -2.85 -13.73 -3.80
CA HIS A 56 -4.01 -14.61 -4.00
C HIS A 56 -5.27 -14.16 -3.21
N TYR A 57 -5.10 -13.29 -2.21
CA TYR A 57 -6.18 -12.82 -1.33
C TYR A 57 -6.69 -11.41 -1.65
N ASN A 58 -6.23 -10.79 -2.76
CA ASN A 58 -6.66 -9.47 -3.21
C ASN A 58 -6.57 -8.39 -2.10
N ILE A 59 -5.44 -8.38 -1.40
CA ILE A 59 -5.20 -7.46 -0.29
C ILE A 59 -4.76 -6.10 -0.88
N PRO A 60 -5.38 -4.98 -0.45
CA PRO A 60 -4.90 -3.66 -0.81
C PRO A 60 -3.59 -3.36 -0.07
N PHE A 61 -2.52 -3.04 -0.81
CA PHE A 61 -1.24 -2.62 -0.27
C PHE A 61 -0.93 -1.19 -0.67
N LEU A 62 -0.62 -0.33 0.31
CA LEU A 62 0.02 0.95 0.05
C LEU A 62 1.54 0.78 0.18
N LEU A 63 2.25 0.84 -0.94
CA LEU A 63 3.70 0.65 -0.97
C LEU A 63 4.42 1.91 -0.49
N LYS A 64 5.44 1.78 0.36
CA LYS A 64 6.25 2.92 0.85
C LYS A 64 7.20 3.43 -0.24
N LYS A 65 6.65 4.01 -1.32
CA LYS A 65 7.37 4.65 -2.43
C LYS A 65 6.77 6.03 -2.71
N PRO A 66 7.12 7.05 -1.90
CA PRO A 66 6.58 8.40 -2.07
C PRO A 66 6.94 8.95 -3.45
N GLY A 67 6.01 9.68 -4.06
CA GLY A 67 6.21 10.30 -5.37
C GLY A 67 5.86 9.40 -6.56
N PHE A 68 5.32 8.20 -6.33
CA PHE A 68 4.95 7.24 -7.38
C PHE A 68 3.50 6.79 -7.22
N GLY A 69 2.80 6.52 -8.33
CA GLY A 69 1.39 6.12 -8.30
C GLY A 69 0.43 7.33 -8.25
N HIS A 70 -0.52 7.33 -7.32
CA HIS A 70 -1.60 8.32 -7.26
C HIS A 70 -1.74 8.94 -5.88
N HIS A 71 -2.39 10.10 -5.81
CA HIS A 71 -2.93 10.59 -4.54
C HIS A 71 -4.04 9.65 -4.08
N VAL A 72 -3.85 9.03 -2.93
CA VAL A 72 -4.74 7.99 -2.43
C VAL A 72 -5.83 8.62 -1.58
N PHE A 73 -7.07 8.28 -1.89
CA PHE A 73 -8.26 8.65 -1.15
C PHE A 73 -8.60 7.60 -0.10
N GLY A 74 -9.05 8.08 1.05
CA GLY A 74 -9.42 7.25 2.17
C GLY A 74 -10.25 8.00 3.19
N GLU A 75 -10.27 7.50 4.41
CA GLU A 75 -11.04 8.04 5.52
C GLU A 75 -10.11 8.31 6.71
N VAL A 76 -10.42 9.35 7.47
CA VAL A 76 -9.63 9.75 8.63
C VAL A 76 -10.45 9.56 9.90
N TYR A 77 -9.85 8.93 10.90
CA TYR A 77 -10.45 8.67 12.21
C TYR A 77 -9.56 9.21 13.32
N ASP A 78 -10.17 9.78 14.36
CA ASP A 78 -9.52 9.90 15.66
C ASP A 78 -9.79 8.61 16.45
N VAL A 79 -8.74 7.96 16.93
CA VAL A 79 -8.82 6.72 17.70
C VAL A 79 -8.06 6.85 19.02
N ASP A 80 -8.49 6.15 20.06
CA ASP A 80 -7.67 6.08 21.29
C ASP A 80 -6.50 5.09 21.16
N THR A 81 -5.66 5.02 22.18
CA THR A 81 -4.51 4.10 22.20
C THR A 81 -4.94 2.62 22.16
N GLN A 82 -6.12 2.28 22.69
CA GLN A 82 -6.62 0.91 22.71
C GLN A 82 -7.00 0.45 21.29
N MET A 83 -7.76 1.28 20.57
CA MET A 83 -8.14 1.04 19.19
C MET A 83 -6.91 1.06 18.28
N LEU A 84 -5.97 1.99 18.49
CA LEU A 84 -4.73 2.02 17.73
C LEU A 84 -3.94 0.70 17.87
N LYS A 85 -3.88 0.13 19.08
CA LYS A 85 -3.25 -1.18 19.30
C LYS A 85 -3.98 -2.31 18.58
N LYS A 86 -5.30 -2.28 18.52
CA LYS A 86 -6.11 -3.25 17.77
C LYS A 86 -5.86 -3.19 16.27
N LEU A 87 -5.69 -1.98 15.73
CA LEU A 87 -5.26 -1.78 14.35
C LEU A 87 -3.86 -2.34 14.11
N ASP A 88 -2.92 -2.15 15.04
CA ASP A 88 -1.57 -2.73 14.92
C ASP A 88 -1.57 -4.26 14.93
N GLU A 89 -2.42 -4.88 15.76
CA GLU A 89 -2.61 -6.32 15.82
C GLU A 89 -3.18 -6.86 14.49
N LEU A 90 -4.17 -6.17 13.91
CA LEU A 90 -4.76 -6.54 12.62
C LEU A 90 -3.73 -6.48 11.49
N GLU A 91 -3.00 -5.38 11.42
CA GLU A 91 -2.03 -5.07 10.36
C GLU A 91 -0.66 -5.73 10.59
N GLU A 92 -0.54 -6.56 11.65
CA GLU A 92 0.68 -7.27 12.05
C GLU A 92 1.90 -6.33 12.15
N HIS A 93 1.68 -5.10 12.63
CA HIS A 93 2.71 -4.08 12.79
C HIS A 93 3.70 -4.44 13.91
N PRO A 94 5.03 -4.23 13.75
CA PRO A 94 5.74 -3.67 12.58
C PRO A 94 6.27 -4.73 11.59
N THR A 95 5.77 -5.97 11.67
CA THR A 95 6.33 -7.09 10.89
C THR A 95 5.79 -7.17 9.46
N PHE A 96 4.49 -6.90 9.27
CA PHE A 96 3.82 -6.99 7.97
C PHE A 96 3.61 -5.61 7.36
N TYR A 97 2.95 -4.71 8.07
CA TYR A 97 2.88 -3.28 7.76
C TYR A 97 3.68 -2.45 8.78
N GLU A 98 4.20 -1.32 8.33
CA GLU A 98 4.82 -0.33 9.18
C GLU A 98 3.97 0.93 9.17
N ARG A 99 3.52 1.39 10.35
CA ARG A 99 2.88 2.70 10.43
C ARG A 99 3.93 3.80 10.33
N SER A 100 3.65 4.85 9.57
CA SER A 100 4.41 6.10 9.60
C SER A 100 3.47 7.29 9.62
N GLU A 101 3.94 8.41 10.18
CA GLU A 101 3.18 9.66 10.15
C GLU A 101 3.39 10.36 8.81
N GLU A 102 2.30 10.77 8.18
CA GLU A 102 2.31 11.51 6.92
C GLU A 102 1.29 12.65 6.96
N ASN A 103 1.46 13.63 6.08
CA ASN A 103 0.48 14.69 5.91
C ASN A 103 -0.58 14.27 4.88
N VAL A 104 -1.86 14.37 5.27
CA VAL A 104 -3.01 14.19 4.38
C VAL A 104 -3.89 15.44 4.39
N LEU A 105 -4.58 15.67 3.28
CA LEU A 105 -5.64 16.64 3.17
C LEU A 105 -6.93 16.00 3.67
N ILE A 106 -7.58 16.58 4.68
CA ILE A 106 -8.86 16.10 5.22
C ILE A 106 -9.97 17.11 4.97
N ALA A 107 -11.13 16.63 4.53
CA ALA A 107 -12.34 17.44 4.44
C ALA A 107 -13.53 16.72 5.08
N PRO A 108 -14.42 17.43 5.81
CA PRO A 108 -15.69 16.86 6.26
C PRO A 108 -16.48 16.33 5.07
N GLU A 109 -17.09 15.15 5.23
CA GLU A 109 -17.77 14.45 4.13
C GLU A 109 -18.86 15.32 3.45
N ALA A 110 -19.62 16.08 4.23
CA ALA A 110 -20.64 16.99 3.70
C ALA A 110 -20.05 18.05 2.76
N LYS A 111 -18.86 18.60 3.09
CA LYS A 111 -18.17 19.58 2.24
C LYS A 111 -17.56 18.90 1.00
N ALA A 112 -17.00 17.71 1.17
CA ALA A 112 -16.41 16.94 0.08
C ALA A 112 -17.44 16.55 -1.00
N LYS A 113 -18.69 16.28 -0.60
CA LYS A 113 -19.80 16.00 -1.53
C LYS A 113 -20.35 17.25 -2.22
N ALA A 114 -20.21 18.43 -1.62
CA ALA A 114 -20.77 19.69 -2.13
C ALA A 114 -19.79 20.51 -2.98
N SER A 115 -18.49 20.22 -2.92
CA SER A 115 -17.44 20.97 -3.64
C SER A 115 -16.90 20.16 -4.81
N THR A 116 -16.56 20.85 -5.90
CA THR A 116 -15.84 20.27 -7.05
C THR A 116 -14.33 20.22 -6.82
N ASN A 117 -13.79 20.97 -5.86
CA ASN A 117 -12.37 21.04 -5.57
C ASN A 117 -12.07 20.65 -4.11
N PHE A 118 -11.63 19.40 -3.92
CA PHE A 118 -11.32 18.84 -2.61
C PHE A 118 -10.21 19.61 -1.88
N ASP A 119 -9.20 20.09 -2.59
CA ASP A 119 -8.00 20.71 -2.01
C ASP A 119 -8.37 22.02 -1.32
N THR A 120 -9.27 22.81 -1.92
CA THR A 120 -9.71 24.11 -1.37
C THR A 120 -10.53 24.01 -0.09
N ILE A 121 -11.22 22.89 0.13
CA ILE A 121 -12.07 22.67 1.31
C ILE A 121 -11.37 21.85 2.40
N SER A 122 -10.16 21.38 2.10
CA SER A 122 -9.42 20.45 2.93
C SER A 122 -8.42 21.17 3.83
N THR A 123 -8.15 20.57 4.98
CA THR A 123 -7.13 21.01 5.92
C THR A 123 -5.97 20.03 5.89
N LEU A 124 -4.74 20.53 5.90
CA LEU A 124 -3.55 19.69 6.04
C LEU A 124 -3.49 19.13 7.45
N THR A 125 -3.32 17.82 7.59
CA THR A 125 -3.38 17.13 8.87
C THR A 125 -2.39 15.98 8.91
N LYS A 126 -1.62 15.89 10.00
CA LYS A 126 -0.71 14.77 10.26
C LYS A 126 -1.48 13.56 10.78
N VAL A 127 -1.24 12.39 10.19
CA VAL A 127 -1.95 11.14 10.48
C VAL A 127 -1.01 9.95 10.42
N TRP A 128 -1.34 8.87 11.12
CA TRP A 128 -0.74 7.55 10.95
C TRP A 128 -1.32 6.84 9.73
N ILE A 129 -0.45 6.24 8.92
CA ILE A 129 -0.79 5.42 7.76
C ILE A 129 0.01 4.12 7.84
N TYR A 130 -0.63 2.98 7.59
CA TYR A 130 0.05 1.69 7.45
C TYR A 130 0.61 1.53 6.04
N PHE A 131 1.92 1.36 5.90
CA PHE A 131 2.59 1.12 4.63
C PHE A 131 3.23 -0.25 4.57
N LEU A 132 3.35 -0.81 3.38
CA LEU A 132 4.23 -1.94 3.12
C LEU A 132 5.65 -1.39 2.88
N PRO A 133 6.58 -1.45 3.85
CA PRO A 133 7.87 -0.76 3.74
C PRO A 133 8.82 -1.45 2.76
N ARG A 134 8.66 -2.76 2.55
CA ARG A 134 9.52 -3.60 1.72
C ARG A 134 8.65 -4.43 0.79
N PHE A 135 8.94 -4.37 -0.50
CA PHE A 135 8.13 -5.01 -1.54
C PHE A 135 9.01 -5.36 -2.75
N ARG A 136 8.59 -6.35 -3.55
CA ARG A 136 9.25 -6.68 -4.83
C ARG A 136 9.01 -5.58 -5.85
N ALA A 137 10.02 -5.26 -6.65
CA ALA A 137 9.90 -4.26 -7.73
C ALA A 137 8.78 -4.60 -8.72
N SER A 138 8.53 -5.89 -8.99
CA SER A 138 7.44 -6.35 -9.87
C SER A 138 6.04 -5.93 -9.40
N LEU A 139 5.85 -5.63 -8.11
CA LEU A 139 4.57 -5.11 -7.61
C LEU A 139 4.27 -3.70 -8.14
N LEU A 140 5.28 -2.96 -8.62
CA LEU A 140 5.10 -1.66 -9.25
C LEU A 140 4.57 -1.76 -10.70
N GLU A 141 4.54 -2.96 -11.28
CA GLU A 141 3.96 -3.21 -12.61
C GLU A 141 2.45 -3.51 -12.50
N SER A 142 1.94 -3.68 -11.27
CA SER A 142 0.52 -3.95 -11.02
C SER A 142 -0.33 -2.69 -11.24
N PRO A 143 -1.62 -2.83 -11.61
CA PRO A 143 -2.55 -1.70 -11.67
C PRO A 143 -2.58 -0.94 -10.35
N MET A 144 -2.49 0.39 -10.44
CA MET A 144 -2.51 1.28 -9.29
C MET A 144 -3.84 2.01 -9.20
N TYR A 145 -4.29 2.21 -7.98
CA TYR A 145 -5.61 2.77 -7.69
C TYR A 145 -5.47 4.07 -6.91
N SER A 146 -6.34 5.04 -7.19
CA SER A 146 -6.47 6.24 -6.35
C SER A 146 -7.40 6.01 -5.16
N SER A 147 -8.27 5.00 -5.21
CA SER A 147 -9.14 4.59 -4.11
C SER A 147 -9.42 3.10 -4.23
N TYR A 148 -9.29 2.36 -3.14
CA TYR A 148 -9.68 0.94 -3.07
C TYR A 148 -11.20 0.81 -2.88
N SER A 149 -11.81 -0.20 -3.49
CA SER A 149 -13.12 -0.69 -3.07
C SER A 149 -13.25 -2.19 -3.31
N ASN A 150 -13.72 -2.95 -2.34
CA ASN A 150 -13.91 -4.40 -2.52
C ASN A 150 -14.89 -4.75 -3.66
N GLU A 151 -15.89 -3.91 -3.88
CA GLU A 151 -16.86 -4.02 -4.99
C GLU A 151 -16.45 -3.19 -6.21
N GLY A 152 -15.17 -2.84 -6.32
CA GLY A 152 -14.63 -2.06 -7.43
C GLY A 152 -14.71 -2.79 -8.77
N SER A 153 -14.66 -2.02 -9.86
CA SER A 153 -14.71 -2.52 -11.25
C SER A 153 -13.57 -3.47 -11.64
N HIS A 154 -12.58 -3.65 -10.77
CA HIS A 154 -11.50 -4.63 -10.92
C HIS A 154 -11.97 -6.07 -10.70
N GLY A 155 -13.11 -6.31 -10.05
CA GLY A 155 -13.64 -7.66 -9.77
C GLY A 155 -12.83 -8.49 -8.75
N LEU A 156 -11.67 -7.99 -8.31
CA LEU A 156 -10.82 -8.58 -7.28
C LEU A 156 -11.40 -8.40 -5.87
N LYS A 157 -12.23 -9.34 -5.42
CA LYS A 157 -12.78 -9.34 -4.06
C LYS A 157 -11.76 -9.81 -3.03
N TYR A 158 -11.65 -9.08 -1.94
CA TYR A 158 -10.83 -9.38 -0.77
C TYR A 158 -11.22 -10.71 -0.14
N CYS A 159 -10.21 -11.52 0.16
CA CYS A 159 -10.38 -12.77 0.88
C CYS A 159 -10.05 -12.54 2.36
N GLU A 160 -11.05 -12.67 3.22
CA GLU A 160 -10.95 -12.36 4.66
C GLU A 160 -9.97 -13.29 5.39
N LYS A 161 -9.30 -12.78 6.42
CA LYS A 161 -8.19 -13.51 7.07
C LYS A 161 -8.59 -14.89 7.61
N TYR A 162 -9.83 -15.05 8.09
CA TYR A 162 -10.33 -16.29 8.68
C TYR A 162 -10.73 -17.37 7.66
N VAL A 163 -10.92 -17.01 6.38
CA VAL A 163 -11.17 -18.00 5.29
C VAL A 163 -9.90 -18.39 4.56
N ARG A 164 -8.75 -17.80 4.89
CA ARG A 164 -7.48 -18.09 4.24
C ARG A 164 -6.95 -19.45 4.68
N ASP A 165 -6.37 -20.17 3.72
CA ASP A 165 -5.63 -21.38 4.01
C ASP A 165 -4.42 -21.03 4.90
N SER A 166 -4.42 -21.56 6.12
CA SER A 166 -3.36 -21.34 7.11
C SER A 166 -2.02 -21.96 6.68
N SER A 167 -2.04 -22.89 5.71
CA SER A 167 -0.84 -23.49 5.11
C SER A 167 -0.22 -22.62 4.01
N TYR A 168 -0.95 -21.62 3.49
CA TYR A 168 -0.48 -20.76 2.40
C TYR A 168 0.17 -19.46 2.90
N ASP A 169 1.48 -19.39 2.74
CA ASP A 169 2.29 -18.24 3.13
C ASP A 169 2.28 -17.13 2.05
N HIS A 170 1.18 -16.37 2.01
CA HIS A 170 1.04 -15.17 1.17
C HIS A 170 2.10 -14.09 1.47
N ARG A 171 2.90 -14.20 2.55
CA ARG A 171 4.00 -13.26 2.80
C ARG A 171 5.09 -13.39 1.72
N ARG A 172 5.24 -14.58 1.12
CA ARG A 172 6.22 -14.83 0.03
C ARG A 172 5.92 -14.06 -1.25
N GLU A 173 4.66 -13.76 -1.51
CA GLU A 173 4.23 -13.01 -2.69
C GLU A 173 4.59 -11.52 -2.59
N ARG A 174 4.76 -11.00 -1.37
CA ARG A 174 5.24 -9.62 -1.13
C ARG A 174 6.75 -9.48 -1.28
N GLY A 175 7.47 -10.60 -1.20
CA GLY A 175 8.92 -10.74 -1.23
C GLY A 175 9.57 -10.56 0.14
N GLU A 176 10.07 -11.65 0.72
CA GLU A 176 11.12 -11.56 1.75
C GLU A 176 12.49 -11.66 1.09
N TYR A 177 13.42 -10.79 1.51
CA TYR A 177 14.80 -11.23 1.66
C TYR A 177 14.98 -11.73 3.09
N SER A 178 15.55 -12.93 3.21
CA SER A 178 15.94 -13.55 4.48
C SER A 178 16.68 -12.57 5.39
N LYS A 179 16.52 -12.71 6.71
CA LYS A 179 17.47 -12.21 7.71
C LYS A 179 18.85 -12.87 7.52
N ALA A 180 19.55 -12.52 6.46
CA ALA A 180 20.96 -12.82 6.20
C ALA A 180 21.34 -12.04 4.94
N GLY A 181 22.18 -11.01 5.09
CA GLY A 181 22.65 -10.20 3.97
C GLY A 181 23.51 -11.00 3.00
N ARG A 182 22.90 -11.59 1.97
CA ARG A 182 23.55 -11.95 0.71
C ARG A 182 22.55 -11.84 -0.43
N PRO A 183 22.84 -11.11 -1.51
CA PRO A 183 21.95 -11.07 -2.67
C PRO A 183 21.93 -12.44 -3.35
N ALA A 184 20.75 -13.07 -3.41
CA ALA A 184 20.39 -14.09 -4.37
C ALA A 184 20.65 -13.54 -5.79
N LEU A 185 21.70 -14.10 -6.38
CA LEU A 185 22.09 -13.96 -7.77
C LEU A 185 20.87 -14.11 -8.69
N THR A 186 20.67 -13.08 -9.52
CA THR A 186 19.89 -13.18 -10.75
C THR A 186 20.42 -14.37 -11.56
N LYS A 187 19.62 -15.43 -11.68
CA LYS A 187 19.78 -16.39 -12.77
C LYS A 187 19.44 -15.65 -14.06
N LEU A 188 20.48 -15.08 -14.67
CA LEU A 188 20.44 -14.64 -16.06
C LEU A 188 20.21 -15.91 -16.90
N PHE A 189 18.99 -16.09 -17.39
CA PHE A 189 18.71 -17.03 -18.47
C PHE A 189 19.39 -16.49 -19.73
N CYS A 190 20.63 -16.89 -19.95
CA CYS A 190 21.31 -16.69 -21.22
C CYS A 190 20.67 -17.70 -22.20
N ILE A 191 19.84 -17.20 -23.10
CA ILE A 191 19.31 -17.97 -24.22
C ILE A 191 20.51 -18.38 -25.08
N LYS A 192 20.79 -19.69 -25.10
CA LYS A 192 21.67 -20.28 -26.11
C LYS A 192 20.98 -20.14 -27.46
N HIS A 193 21.63 -19.43 -28.39
CA HIS A 193 21.40 -19.66 -29.81
C HIS A 193 22.66 -20.31 -30.38
N ASP A 194 22.51 -21.59 -30.71
CA ASP A 194 23.51 -22.40 -31.39
C ASP A 194 23.68 -21.95 -32.85
N ALA A 195 24.96 -21.83 -33.24
CA ALA A 195 25.64 -22.26 -34.46
C ALA A 195 25.05 -21.98 -35.87
N LEU A 196 25.92 -21.43 -36.75
CA LEU A 196 26.47 -22.03 -37.99
C LEU A 196 27.25 -20.94 -38.82
N PRO A 197 28.10 -21.26 -39.82
CA PRO A 197 29.50 -21.70 -39.71
C PRO A 197 30.47 -20.84 -40.62
N PRO A 198 31.76 -21.18 -40.82
CA PRO A 198 32.77 -20.26 -41.33
C PRO A 198 32.95 -20.31 -42.85
N HIS A 199 33.39 -19.21 -43.47
CA HIS A 199 33.99 -19.25 -44.81
C HIS A 199 35.25 -18.39 -44.90
N HIS A 200 36.16 -18.95 -45.71
CA HIS A 200 37.56 -18.67 -45.89
C HIS A 200 37.78 -17.57 -46.95
N GLN A 201 38.67 -16.62 -46.64
CA GLN A 201 39.80 -16.14 -47.46
C GLN A 201 39.64 -15.23 -48.71
N ILE A 202 40.64 -14.32 -48.82
CA ILE A 202 41.16 -13.54 -49.97
C ILE A 202 40.39 -12.24 -50.28
N GLY A 203 40.96 -11.05 -50.46
CA GLY A 203 42.34 -10.54 -50.49
C GLY A 203 42.33 -9.07 -50.97
N HIS A 204 43.41 -8.33 -50.69
CA HIS A 204 43.92 -7.10 -51.34
C HIS A 204 42.99 -5.88 -51.57
N GLU A 205 43.34 -4.72 -50.99
CA GLU A 205 43.98 -3.59 -51.70
C GLU A 205 44.27 -2.38 -50.78
N TYR A 206 45.16 -1.52 -51.28
CA TYR A 206 46.01 -0.50 -50.65
C TYR A 206 45.37 0.91 -50.49
N CYS A 207 46.15 1.79 -49.83
CA CYS A 207 46.19 3.27 -49.90
C CYS A 207 45.16 4.08 -49.08
N GLU A 208 45.48 5.22 -48.46
CA GLU A 208 46.74 5.92 -48.17
C GLU A 208 46.41 7.02 -47.14
N PHE A 209 47.43 7.44 -46.39
CA PHE A 209 47.40 8.57 -45.44
C PHE A 209 47.16 9.92 -46.12
N ARG A 210 46.38 10.80 -45.48
CA ARG A 210 46.69 12.23 -45.32
C ARG A 210 46.19 12.72 -43.97
#